data_AF-A0A831XQT2-F1
#
_entry.id   AF-A0A831XQT2-F1
#
_cell.length_a   1.000
_cell.length_b   1.000
_cell.length_c   1.000
_cell.angle_alpha   90.00
_cell.angle_beta   90.00
_cell.angle_gamma   90.00
#
_symmetry.space_group_name_H-M   'P 1'
#
loop_
_entity.id
_entity.type
_entity.pdbx_description
1 polymer ?
#
loop_
_entity_poly.entity_id
_entity_poly.type
_entity_poly.pdbx_seq_one_letter_code
_entity_poly.pdbx_strand_id
1 'polypeptide(L)' 'MQDPLISVIIPTYNRAPFLETAIRSVLEQTEPCGELIIVDDGSTDGTKALVRGIAGRSALPVRYLYQENRGAAAARNLG' A
#
# COMPACT_ATOMS: atom_id res chain seq x y z
N MET A 1 -10.90 -1.52 19.08
CA MET A 1 -9.60 -1.55 18.38
C MET A 1 -8.88 -0.28 18.80
N GLN A 2 -7.61 -0.36 19.21
CA GLN A 2 -6.83 0.86 19.42
C GLN A 2 -6.53 1.46 18.05
N ASP A 3 -6.69 2.77 17.89
CA ASP A 3 -6.35 3.44 16.65
C ASP A 3 -4.84 3.32 16.38
N PRO A 4 -4.43 3.09 15.12
CA PRO A 4 -3.01 3.00 14.79
C PRO A 4 -2.34 4.34 15.08
N LEU A 5 -1.22 4.32 15.82
CA LEU A 5 -0.44 5.54 16.10
C LEU A 5 0.11 6.17 14.81
N ILE A 6 0.41 5.33 13.81
CA ILE A 6 0.93 5.72 12.51
C ILE A 6 0.24 4.87 11.43
N SER A 7 -0.32 5.52 10.41
CA SER A 7 -0.79 4.89 9.18
C SER A 7 0.09 5.33 8.01
N VAL A 8 0.57 4.37 7.22
CA VAL A 8 1.42 4.66 6.04
C VAL A 8 0.58 4.49 4.78
N ILE A 9 0.51 5.53 3.95
CA ILE A 9 -0.23 5.53 2.68
C ILE A 9 0.77 5.54 1.52
N ILE A 10 0.70 4.54 0.63
CA ILE A 10 1.51 4.47 -0.59
C ILE A 10 0.58 4.53 -1.81
N PRO A 11 0.45 5.70 -2.46
CA PRO A 11 -0.19 5.80 -3.77
C PRO A 11 0.74 5.22 -4.84
N THR A 12 0.20 4.42 -5.75
CA THR A 12 0.95 3.75 -6.82
C THR A 12 0.16 3.71 -8.12
N TYR A 13 0.88 3.73 -9.23
CA TYR A 13 0.34 3.54 -10.58
C TYR A 13 1.44 2.99 -11.48
N ASN A 14 1.26 1.77 -11.98
CA ASN A 14 2.18 1.10 -12.92
C ASN A 14 3.66 1.10 -12.47
N ARG A 15 3.91 0.70 -11.21
CA ARG A 15 5.25 0.65 -10.60
C ARG A 15 5.47 -0.59 -9.72
N ALA A 16 4.88 -1.75 -10.07
CA ALA A 16 4.96 -2.98 -9.29
C ALA A 16 6.39 -3.33 -8.79
N PRO A 17 7.47 -3.24 -9.60
CA PRO A 17 8.82 -3.57 -9.12
C PRO A 17 9.31 -2.66 -7.99
N PHE A 18 8.97 -1.37 -8.03
CA PHE A 18 9.36 -0.42 -6.99
C PHE A 18 8.44 -0.50 -5.77
N LEU A 19 7.17 -0.83 -5.99
CA LEU A 19 6.18 -0.99 -4.94
C LEU A 19 6.58 -2.11 -3.98
N GLU A 20 7.11 -3.23 -4.47
CA GLU A 20 7.57 -4.31 -3.60
C GLU A 20 8.65 -3.83 -2.62
N THR A 21 9.66 -3.12 -3.12
CA THR A 21 10.74 -2.56 -2.30
C THR A 21 10.20 -1.56 -1.27
N ALA A 22 9.28 -0.68 -1.69
CA ALA A 22 8.67 0.29 -0.79
C ALA A 22 7.86 -0.39 0.33
N ILE A 23 7.05 -1.40 0.00
CA ILE A 23 6.29 -2.17 0.99
C ILE A 23 7.24 -2.85 1.98
N ARG A 24 8.29 -3.52 1.49
CA ARG A 24 9.30 -4.17 2.35
C ARG A 24 9.95 -3.18 3.32
N SER A 25 10.33 -1.99 2.85
CA SER A 25 10.92 -0.98 3.72
C SER A 25 10.02 -0.53 4.86
N VAL A 26 8.68 -0.51 4.66
CA VAL A 26 7.71 -0.19 5.71
C VAL A 26 7.55 -1.37 6.68
N LEU A 27 7.48 -2.60 6.16
CA LEU A 27 7.35 -3.80 6.98
C LEU A 27 8.58 -4.08 7.86
N GLU A 28 9.75 -3.59 7.46
CA GLU A 28 11.04 -3.80 8.14
C GLU A 28 11.45 -2.62 9.05
N GLN A 29 10.57 -1.63 9.27
CA GLN A 29 10.88 -0.52 10.18
C GLN A 29 11.08 -1.00 11.62
N THR A 30 12.04 -0.38 12.32
CA THR A 30 12.32 -0.67 13.74
C THR A 30 11.17 -0.25 14.66
N GLU A 31 10.45 0.81 14.28
CA GLU A 31 9.20 1.24 14.89
C GLU A 31 8.07 0.97 13.88
N PRO A 32 7.32 -0.14 14.02
CA PRO A 32 6.31 -0.51 13.04
C PRO A 32 5.12 0.44 13.08
N CYS A 33 4.55 0.75 11.92
CA CYS A 33 3.26 1.43 11.84
C CYS A 33 2.13 0.50 12.29
N GLY A 34 0.92 1.04 12.48
CA GLY A 34 -0.25 0.25 12.83
C GLY A 34 -0.99 -0.30 11.61
N GLU A 35 -0.90 0.38 10.46
CA GLU A 35 -1.42 -0.09 9.18
C GLU A 35 -0.62 0.44 7.98
N LEU A 36 -0.65 -0.32 6.89
CA LEU A 36 -0.14 0.06 5.58
C LEU A 36 -1.29 0.05 4.57
N ILE A 37 -1.55 1.18 3.94
CA ILE A 37 -2.60 1.38 2.94
C ILE A 37 -1.94 1.60 1.58
N ILE A 38 -2.15 0.66 0.66
CA ILE A 38 -1.72 0.78 -0.73
C ILE A 38 -2.90 1.28 -1.56
N VAL A 39 -2.74 2.42 -2.22
CA VAL A 39 -3.74 2.99 -3.11
C VAL A 39 -3.30 2.86 -4.55
N ASP A 40 -3.92 1.93 -5.27
CA ASP A 40 -3.67 1.68 -6.68
C ASP A 40 -4.57 2.54 -7.57
N ASP A 41 -3.96 3.47 -8.30
CA ASP A 41 -4.62 4.45 -9.17
C ASP A 41 -4.80 3.90 -10.61
N GLY A 42 -5.28 2.67 -10.72
CA GLY A 42 -5.66 2.06 -12.00
C GLY A 42 -4.55 1.25 -12.69
N SER A 43 -3.65 0.60 -11.94
CA SER A 43 -2.52 -0.13 -12.54
C SER A 43 -2.93 -1.36 -13.34
N THR A 44 -2.15 -1.66 -14.38
CA THR A 44 -2.31 -2.83 -15.28
C THR A 44 -1.09 -3.76 -15.27
N ASP A 45 -0.14 -3.53 -14.37
CA ASP A 45 1.20 -4.15 -14.34
C ASP A 45 1.33 -5.29 -13.32
N GLY A 46 0.22 -5.80 -12.80
CA GLY A 46 0.21 -6.85 -11.77
C GLY A 46 0.29 -6.33 -10.33
N THR A 47 0.29 -5.01 -10.10
CA THR A 47 0.27 -4.38 -8.77
C THR A 47 -0.73 -5.02 -7.80
N LYS A 48 -1.97 -5.28 -8.23
CA LYS A 48 -3.00 -5.93 -7.40
C LYS A 48 -2.57 -7.31 -6.89
N ALA A 49 -2.00 -8.14 -7.75
CA ALA A 49 -1.58 -9.49 -7.41
C ALA A 49 -0.38 -9.45 -6.43
N LEU A 50 0.58 -8.55 -6.69
CA LEU A 50 1.71 -8.30 -5.80
C LEU A 50 1.25 -7.93 -4.38
N VAL A 51 0.38 -6.92 -4.25
CA VAL A 51 -0.08 -6.44 -2.94
C VAL A 51 -0.86 -7.53 -2.20
N ARG A 52 -1.76 -8.26 -2.88
CA ARG A 52 -2.49 -9.38 -2.27
C ARG A 52 -1.57 -10.48 -1.76
N GLY A 53 -0.53 -10.81 -2.52
CA GLY A 53 0.47 -11.81 -2.13
C GLY A 53 1.28 -11.39 -0.91
N ILE A 54 1.56 -10.09 -0.75
CA ILE A 54 2.23 -9.56 0.45
C ILE A 54 1.27 -9.53 1.64
N ALA A 55 0.06 -8.99 1.45
CA ALA A 55 -0.95 -8.88 2.50
C ALA A 55 -1.28 -10.22 3.16
N GLY A 56 -1.38 -11.30 2.37
CA GLY A 56 -1.65 -12.65 2.90
C GLY A 56 -0.52 -13.26 3.74
N ARG A 57 0.68 -12.66 3.76
CA ARG A 57 1.86 -13.13 4.51
C ARG A 57 2.30 -12.13 5.59
N SER A 58 1.73 -10.94 5.62
CA SER A 58 2.13 -9.86 6.51
C SER A 58 1.46 -10.00 7.88
N ALA A 59 2.24 -9.82 8.95
CA ALA A 59 1.70 -9.66 10.30
C ALA A 59 1.11 -8.25 10.52
N LEU A 60 1.63 -7.25 9.81
CA LEU A 60 1.08 -5.90 9.76
C LEU A 60 -0.17 -5.88 8.86
N PRO A 61 -1.28 -5.24 9.27
CA PRO A 61 -2.43 -5.01 8.39
C PRO A 61 -2.04 -4.26 7.12
N VAL A 62 -2.18 -4.92 5.96
CA VAL A 62 -1.99 -4.32 4.64
C VAL A 62 -3.33 -4.22 3.93
N ARG A 63 -3.79 -2.99 3.70
CA ARG A 63 -5.05 -2.68 3.01
C ARG A 63 -4.74 -2.27 1.57
N TYR A 64 -5.49 -2.84 0.63
CA TYR A 64 -5.40 -2.48 -0.78
C TYR A 64 -6.68 -1.76 -1.21
N LEU A 65 -6.53 -0.51 -1.61
CA LEU A 65 -7.58 0.33 -2.17
C LEU A 65 -7.30 0.49 -3.67
N TYR A 66 -8.35 0.42 -4.47
CA TYR A 66 -8.28 0.60 -5.91
C TYR A 66 -9.22 1.71 -6.34
N GLN A 67 -8.76 2.54 -7.27
CA GLN A 67 -9.59 3.47 -8.01
C GLN A 67 -9.18 3.48 -9.48
N GLU A 68 -10.08 3.89 -10.38
CA GLU A 68 -9.66 4.28 -11.72
C GLU A 68 -8.73 5.48 -11.67
N ASN A 69 -7.86 5.63 -12.68
CA ASN A 69 -6.81 6.64 -12.69
C ASN A 69 -7.38 8.06 -12.54
N ARG A 70 -7.10 8.69 -11.39
CA ARG A 70 -7.53 10.06 -11.05
C ARG A 70 -6.36 10.92 -10.56
N GLY A 71 -5.14 10.42 -10.67
CA GLY A 71 -3.91 11.10 -10.34
C GLY A 71 -3.53 10.99 -8.86
N ALA A 72 -2.26 11.30 -8.59
CA ALA A 72 -1.64 11.10 -7.28
C ALA A 72 -2.33 11.84 -6.12
N ALA A 73 -2.93 13.01 -6.37
CA ALA A 73 -3.66 13.74 -5.33
C ALA A 73 -4.93 13.00 -4.90
N ALA A 74 -5.70 12.47 -5.85
CA ALA A 74 -6.88 11.67 -5.56
C ALA A 74 -6.51 10.38 -4.81
N ALA A 75 -5.44 9.71 -5.24
CA ALA A 75 -4.96 8.50 -4.57
C ALA A 75 -4.55 8.75 -3.11
N ARG A 76 -3.88 9.87 -2.82
CA ARG A 76 -3.54 10.25 -1.42
C ARG A 76 -4.77 10.54 -0.57
N ASN A 77 -5.81 11.13 -1.15
CA ASN A 77 -7.04 11.48 -0.43
C ASN A 77 -7.95 10.27 -0.16
N LEU A 78 -7.75 9.16 -0.89
CA LEU A 78 -8.52 7.92 -0.70
C LEU A 78 -7.96 7.06 0.44
N GLY A 79 -6.65 7.10 0.65
CA GLY A 79 -5.98 6.40 1.75
C GLY A 79 -6.11 7.17 3.06
#